data_AF-A0A1S2HH82-F1
#
_entry.id   AF-A0A1S2HH82-F1
#
_cell.length_a   1.000
_cell.length_b   1.000
_cell.length_c   1.000
_cell.angle_alpha   90.00
_cell.angle_beta   90.00
_cell.angle_gamma   90.00
#
_symmetry.space_group_name_H-M   'P 1'
#
loop_
_entity.id
_entity.type
_entity.pdbx_description
1 polymer ?
#
loop_
_entity_poly.entity_id
_entity_poly.type
_entity_poly.pdbx_seq_one_letter_code
_entity_poly.pdbx_strand_id
1 'polypeptide(L)'
;MGTGTGVLAAWPPAAVALVVAAFCTATLTMLVAVVGGVWAVVRWRQDVAREQRDRYWSRLTVVFDLVTATEVGRREIGRNLAQAMYDMQKVPAGEEPAARVLAELLIERRRQ
;
A
#
# COMPACT_ATOMS: atom_id res chain seq x y z
N MET A 1 -5.79 -57.60 6.36
CA MET A 1 -5.63 -56.13 6.37
C MET A 1 -5.88 -55.63 4.95
N GLY A 2 -7.15 -55.35 4.62
CA GLY A 2 -7.55 -54.90 3.27
C GLY A 2 -7.25 -53.42 3.10
N THR A 3 -6.37 -53.11 2.17
CA THR A 3 -5.93 -51.76 1.81
C THR A 3 -7.10 -50.95 1.23
N GLY A 4 -7.53 -49.88 1.91
CA GLY A 4 -8.26 -48.69 1.43
C GLY A 4 -9.52 -48.84 0.55
N THR A 5 -9.42 -49.56 -0.57
CA THR A 5 -10.45 -49.69 -1.61
C THR A 5 -11.61 -50.61 -1.20
N GLY A 6 -11.34 -51.65 -0.41
CA GLY A 6 -12.38 -52.60 0.04
C GLY A 6 -13.37 -52.02 1.06
N VAL A 7 -12.97 -50.99 1.81
CA VAL A 7 -13.82 -50.33 2.82
C VAL A 7 -14.76 -49.31 2.17
N LEU A 8 -14.30 -48.60 1.14
CA LEU A 8 -15.14 -47.67 0.37
C LEU A 8 -16.23 -48.38 -0.45
N ALA A 9 -15.96 -49.60 -0.92
CA ALA A 9 -16.94 -50.42 -1.63
C ALA A 9 -18.11 -50.90 -0.74
N ALA A 10 -17.94 -50.89 0.60
CA ALA A 10 -18.98 -51.27 1.55
C ALA A 10 -19.91 -50.11 1.95
N TRP A 11 -19.57 -48.88 1.58
CA TRP A 11 -20.35 -47.69 1.92
C TRP A 11 -21.46 -47.44 0.89
N PRO A 12 -22.64 -46.93 1.31
CA PRO A 12 -23.65 -46.47 0.37
C PRO A 12 -23.05 -45.39 -0.54
N PRO A 13 -23.28 -45.41 -1.86
CA PRO A 13 -22.70 -44.45 -2.79
C PRO A 13 -23.04 -42.99 -2.45
N ALA A 14 -24.21 -42.76 -1.84
CA ALA A 14 -24.60 -41.46 -1.31
C ALA A 14 -23.67 -40.94 -0.20
N ALA A 15 -23.18 -41.81 0.68
CA ALA A 15 -22.27 -41.43 1.75
C ALA A 15 -20.88 -41.04 1.19
N VAL A 16 -20.38 -41.78 0.19
CA VAL A 16 -19.13 -41.44 -0.51
C VAL A 16 -19.26 -40.10 -1.22
N ALA A 17 -20.37 -39.88 -1.93
CA ALA A 17 -20.64 -38.61 -2.61
C ALA A 17 -20.67 -37.42 -1.64
N LEU A 18 -21.28 -37.59 -0.46
CA LEU A 18 -21.32 -36.55 0.57
C LEU A 18 -19.94 -36.20 1.12
N VAL A 19 -19.10 -37.19 1.40
CA VAL A 19 -17.74 -36.95 1.91
C VAL A 19 -16.90 -36.23 0.86
N VAL A 20 -16.98 -36.66 -0.40
CA VAL A 20 -16.27 -36.00 -1.50
C VAL A 20 -16.78 -34.58 -1.69
N ALA A 21 -18.09 -34.36 -1.66
CA ALA A 21 -18.67 -33.03 -1.77
C ALA A 21 -18.22 -32.12 -0.61
N ALA A 22 -18.24 -32.61 0.62
CA ALA A 22 -17.79 -31.88 1.80
C ALA A 22 -16.29 -31.55 1.73
N PHE A 23 -15.48 -32.45 1.20
CA PHE A 23 -14.05 -32.20 0.99
C PHE A 23 -13.81 -31.14 -0.10
N CYS A 24 -14.53 -31.23 -1.21
CA CYS A 24 -14.47 -30.24 -2.28
C CYS A 24 -14.92 -28.85 -1.79
N THR A 25 -16.00 -28.76 -1.02
CA THR A 25 -16.44 -27.47 -0.48
C THR A 25 -15.42 -26.90 0.49
N ALA A 26 -14.92 -27.71 1.44
CA ALA A 26 -13.91 -27.27 2.40
C ALA A 26 -12.64 -26.75 1.72
N THR A 27 -12.13 -27.48 0.72
CA THR A 27 -10.92 -27.08 -0.03
C THR A 27 -11.15 -25.80 -0.82
N LEU A 28 -12.28 -25.67 -1.52
CA LEU A 28 -12.63 -24.45 -2.25
C LEU A 28 -12.81 -23.25 -1.30
N THR A 29 -13.46 -23.42 -0.16
CA THR A 29 -13.61 -22.36 0.85
C THR A 29 -12.25 -21.92 1.37
N MET A 30 -11.33 -22.85 1.62
CA MET A 30 -9.97 -22.50 2.04
C MET A 30 -9.22 -21.69 0.97
N LEU A 31 -9.33 -22.09 -0.30
CA LEU A 31 -8.70 -21.35 -1.40
C LEU A 31 -9.25 -19.93 -1.53
N VAL A 32 -10.58 -19.76 -1.44
CA VAL A 32 -11.21 -18.43 -1.47
C VAL A 32 -10.73 -17.57 -0.30
N ALA A 33 -10.63 -18.14 0.90
CA ALA A 33 -10.12 -17.42 2.07
C ALA A 33 -8.67 -16.98 1.88
N VAL A 34 -7.81 -17.83 1.32
CA VAL A 34 -6.40 -17.49 1.03
C VAL A 34 -6.32 -16.40 -0.03
N VAL A 35 -7.02 -16.55 -1.16
CA VAL A 35 -7.02 -15.54 -2.24
C VAL A 35 -7.57 -14.21 -1.73
N GLY A 36 -8.67 -14.23 -0.97
CA GLY A 36 -9.25 -13.05 -0.36
C GLY A 36 -8.31 -12.36 0.62
N GLY A 37 -7.61 -13.13 1.46
CA GLY A 37 -6.59 -12.62 2.38
C GLY A 37 -5.41 -11.98 1.67
N VAL A 38 -4.86 -12.64 0.64
CA VAL A 38 -3.76 -12.10 -0.18
C VAL A 38 -4.21 -10.83 -0.90
N TRP A 39 -5.40 -10.84 -1.50
CA TRP A 39 -5.95 -9.68 -2.18
C TRP A 39 -6.15 -8.50 -1.24
N ALA A 40 -6.68 -8.75 -0.03
CA ALA A 40 -6.85 -7.72 0.99
C ALA A 40 -5.52 -7.08 1.39
N VAL A 41 -4.46 -7.87 1.54
CA VAL A 41 -3.11 -7.35 1.82
C VAL A 41 -2.57 -6.52 0.66
N VAL A 42 -2.69 -7.01 -0.58
CA VAL A 42 -2.23 -6.28 -1.77
C VAL A 42 -2.98 -4.95 -1.91
N ARG A 43 -4.30 -4.97 -1.78
CA ARG A 43 -5.16 -3.78 -1.79
C ARG A 43 -4.78 -2.81 -0.67
N TRP A 44 -4.57 -3.32 0.55
CA TRP A 44 -4.13 -2.48 1.67
C TRP A 44 -2.79 -1.79 1.38
N ARG A 45 -1.83 -2.49 0.76
CA ARG A 45 -0.55 -1.88 0.36
C ARG A 45 -0.74 -0.78 -0.70
N GLN A 46 -1.62 -1.00 -1.66
CA GLN A 46 -1.95 0.01 -2.67
C GLN A 46 -2.66 1.22 -2.06
N ASP A 47 -3.59 1.00 -1.14
CA ASP A 47 -4.32 2.06 -0.44
C ASP A 47 -3.36 2.87 0.45
N VAL A 48 -2.46 2.21 1.19
CA VAL A 48 -1.43 2.88 2.01
C VAL A 48 -0.50 3.74 1.13
N ALA A 49 -0.11 3.26 -0.05
CA ALA A 49 0.73 4.05 -0.95
C ALA A 49 0.01 5.32 -1.46
N ARG A 50 -1.29 5.23 -1.75
CA ARG A 50 -2.12 6.40 -2.12
C ARG A 50 -2.26 7.37 -0.96
N GLU A 51 -2.56 6.86 0.24
CA GLU A 51 -2.74 7.71 1.41
C GLU A 51 -1.44 8.41 1.84
N GLN A 52 -0.29 7.74 1.69
CA GLN A 52 1.02 8.37 1.90
C GLN A 52 1.29 9.48 0.88
N ARG A 53 0.93 9.26 -0.38
CA ARG A 53 1.04 10.25 -1.46
C ARG A 53 0.15 11.46 -1.19
N ASP A 54 -1.11 11.26 -0.83
CA ASP A 54 -2.05 12.36 -0.56
C ASP A 54 -1.61 13.20 0.64
N ARG A 55 -1.13 12.55 1.72
CA ARG A 55 -0.56 13.27 2.87
C ARG A 55 0.73 14.01 2.52
N TYR A 56 1.55 13.49 1.61
CA TYR A 56 2.74 14.17 1.12
C TYR A 56 2.36 15.42 0.30
N TRP A 57 1.44 15.29 -0.65
CA TRP A 57 0.94 16.43 -1.44
C TRP A 57 0.28 17.51 -0.57
N SER A 58 -0.52 17.11 0.42
CA SER A 58 -1.13 18.06 1.37
C SER A 58 -0.10 18.86 2.17
N ARG A 59 1.05 18.26 2.54
CA ARG A 59 2.13 18.99 3.21
C ARG A 59 2.87 19.91 2.24
N LEU A 60 3.07 19.45 1.01
CA LEU A 60 3.78 20.20 -0.02
C LEU A 60 2.99 21.45 -0.44
N THR A 61 1.66 21.38 -0.53
CA THR A 61 0.83 22.57 -0.83
C THR A 61 0.94 23.64 0.24
N VAL A 62 0.99 23.26 1.54
CA VAL A 62 1.19 24.20 2.65
C VAL A 62 2.58 24.85 2.57
N VAL A 63 3.62 24.08 2.25
CA VAL A 63 4.97 24.62 2.06
C VAL A 63 5.01 25.58 0.88
N PHE A 64 4.35 25.24 -0.23
CA PHE A 64 4.29 26.10 -1.41
C PHE A 64 3.57 27.42 -1.11
N ASP A 65 2.42 27.37 -0.43
CA ASP A 65 1.67 28.55 0.01
C ASP A 65 2.55 29.50 0.85
N LEU A 66 3.25 28.96 1.84
CA LEU A 66 4.18 29.71 2.68
C LEU A 66 5.35 30.33 1.88
N VAL A 67 5.94 29.60 0.93
CA VAL A 67 7.03 30.12 0.08
C VAL A 67 6.55 31.22 -0.87
N THR A 68 5.33 31.08 -1.40
CA THR A 68 4.73 32.07 -2.30
C THR A 68 4.15 33.28 -1.57
N ALA A 69 4.06 33.23 -0.24
CA ALA A 69 3.56 34.34 0.56
C ALA A 69 4.32 35.64 0.26
N THR A 70 3.57 36.73 0.21
CA THR A 70 4.09 38.10 -0.03
C THR A 70 4.89 38.62 1.18
N GLU A 71 4.63 38.09 2.37
CA GLU A 71 5.37 38.40 3.60
C GLU A 71 6.70 37.63 3.68
N VAL A 72 7.80 38.37 3.86
CA VAL A 72 9.18 37.83 3.91
C VAL A 72 9.33 36.77 5.02
N GLY A 73 8.73 36.99 6.20
CA GLY A 73 8.80 36.04 7.32
C GLY A 73 8.13 34.70 7.02
N ARG A 74 6.95 34.69 6.38
CA ARG A 74 6.29 33.45 5.97
C ARG A 74 7.05 32.72 4.88
N ARG A 75 7.65 33.47 3.95
CA ARG A 75 8.49 32.93 2.87
C ARG A 75 9.75 32.22 3.40
N GLU A 76 10.42 32.77 4.41
CA GLU A 76 11.56 32.13 5.04
C GLU A 76 11.18 30.87 5.82
N ILE A 77 10.04 30.90 6.53
CA ILE A 77 9.47 29.73 7.20
C ILE A 77 9.16 28.62 6.18
N GLY A 78 8.53 28.97 5.05
CA GLY A 78 8.26 28.04 3.96
C GLY A 78 9.54 27.40 3.40
N ARG A 79 10.62 28.16 3.22
CA ARG A 79 11.91 27.63 2.76
C ARG A 79 12.56 26.67 3.74
N ASN A 80 12.57 27.00 5.03
CA ASN A 80 13.13 26.12 6.06
C ASN A 80 12.30 24.82 6.19
N LEU A 81 10.98 24.92 6.04
CA LEU A 81 10.09 23.75 5.98
C LEU A 81 10.33 22.89 4.74
N ALA A 82 10.56 23.49 3.57
CA ALA A 82 10.89 22.75 2.35
C ALA A 82 12.20 21.95 2.53
N GLN A 83 13.21 22.57 3.14
CA GLN A 83 14.47 21.91 3.43
C GLN A 83 14.29 20.77 4.46
N ALA A 84 13.53 21.00 5.54
CA ALA A 84 13.24 19.96 6.52
C ALA A 84 12.42 18.79 5.93
N MET A 85 11.50 19.05 5.00
CA MET A 85 10.76 18.01 4.29
C MET A 85 11.66 17.17 3.39
N TYR A 86 12.65 17.80 2.74
CA TYR A 86 13.63 17.11 1.91
C TYR A 86 14.57 16.24 2.77
N ASP A 87 15.12 16.80 3.85
CA ASP A 87 16.05 16.11 4.75
C ASP A 87 15.40 14.94 5.50
N MET A 88 14.10 15.02 5.82
CA MET A 88 13.38 13.93 6.50
C MET A 88 13.03 12.74 5.60
N GLN A 89 13.38 12.77 4.30
CA GLN A 89 13.32 11.60 3.39
C GLN A 89 12.00 10.80 3.46
N LYS A 90 10.86 11.51 3.53
CA LYS A 90 9.51 10.91 3.39
C LYS A 90 8.96 11.11 1.98
N VAL A 91 9.80 10.93 0.97
CA VAL A 91 9.35 10.96 -0.43
C VAL A 91 8.76 9.57 -0.73
N PRO A 92 7.46 9.48 -1.09
CA PRO A 92 6.88 8.21 -1.51
C PRO A 92 7.62 7.68 -2.75
N ALA A 93 7.76 6.35 -2.85
CA ALA A 93 8.40 5.73 -4.01
C ALA A 93 7.72 6.18 -5.31
N GLY A 94 8.51 6.69 -6.26
CA GLY A 94 8.03 7.25 -7.54
C GLY A 94 7.83 8.77 -7.56
N GLU A 95 7.95 9.48 -6.43
CA GLU A 95 7.89 10.95 -6.39
C GLU A 95 9.26 11.64 -6.27
N GLU A 96 10.32 10.85 -6.30
CA GLU A 96 11.72 11.30 -6.28
C GLU A 96 12.05 12.38 -7.32
N PRO A 97 11.56 12.31 -8.59
CA PRO A 97 11.83 13.36 -9.57
C PRO A 97 11.21 14.70 -9.17
N ALA A 98 9.99 14.69 -8.63
CA ALA A 98 9.30 15.91 -8.20
C ALA A 98 9.98 16.53 -6.97
N ALA A 99 10.40 15.70 -6.01
CA ALA A 99 11.16 16.14 -4.85
C ALA A 99 12.52 16.77 -5.24
N ARG A 100 13.19 16.20 -6.25
CA ARG A 100 14.45 16.74 -6.78
C ARG A 100 14.29 18.10 -7.44
N VAL A 101 13.27 18.26 -8.30
CA VAL A 101 12.94 19.57 -8.91
C VAL A 101 12.60 20.60 -7.83
N LEU A 102 11.85 20.21 -6.80
CA LEU A 102 11.53 21.10 -5.70
C LEU A 102 12.79 21.56 -4.93
N ALA A 103 13.72 20.64 -4.69
CA ALA A 103 15.00 20.95 -4.05
C ALA A 103 15.84 21.92 -4.89
N GLU A 104 16.00 21.66 -6.18
CA GLU A 104 16.73 22.53 -7.11
C GLU A 104 16.11 23.94 -7.18
N LEU A 105 14.78 24.05 -7.20
CA LEU A 105 14.10 25.35 -7.30
C LEU A 105 14.08 26.13 -5.97
N LEU A 106 13.96 25.47 -4.83
CA LEU A 106 13.75 26.12 -3.53
C LEU A 106 15.02 26.25 -2.68
N ILE A 107 15.92 25.26 -2.74
CA ILE A 107 17.11 25.16 -1.88
C ILE A 107 18.32 25.81 -2.56
N GLU A 108 18.48 25.66 -3.87
CA GLU A 108 19.65 26.15 -4.60
C GLU A 108 19.72 27.69 -4.67
N ARG A 109 18.57 28.38 -4.51
CA ARG A 109 18.51 29.84 -4.34
C ARG A 109 19.22 30.38 -3.08
N ARG A 110 19.77 29.54 -2.20
CA ARG A 110 20.54 29.95 -1.01
C ARG A 110 22.05 30.13 -1.27
N ARG A 111 22.57 29.73 -2.43
CA ARG A 111 24.03 29.78 -2.75
C ARG A 111 24.47 30.94 -3.66
N GLN A 112 23.58 31.87 -3.98
CA GLN A 112 23.92 33.17 -4.61
C GLN A 112 23.48 34.30 -3.69
#